data_AF-S4NYZ3-F1
#
_entry.id   AF-S4NYZ3-F1
#
_cell.length_a   1.000
_cell.length_b   1.000
_cell.length_c   1.000
_cell.angle_alpha   90.00
_cell.angle_beta   90.00
_cell.angle_gamma   90.00
#
_symmetry.space_group_name_H-M   'P 1'
#
loop_
_entity.id
_entity.type
_entity.pdbx_description
1 polymer ?
#
loop_
_entity_poly.entity_id
_entity_poly.type
_entity_poly.pdbx_seq_one_letter_code
_entity_poly.pdbx_strand_id
1 'polypeptide(L)'
;LEVVAIACGGAHSACLTARGRIYTWGKGRYGRLGHGDSEDQLVPKLVEALSSYRVIDVACGSGDAQTLCITDDDNVWSWGDGDYGKLGRGGSEGCKLPMRIDCLKG
;
A
#
# COMPACT_ATOMS: atom_id res chain seq x y z
N LEU A 1 5.89 -15.13 -12.49
CA LEU A 1 5.35 -13.84 -12.02
C LEU A 1 5.74 -12.83 -13.09
N GLU A 2 4.79 -12.11 -13.69
CA GLU A 2 5.11 -11.04 -14.65
C GLU A 2 4.89 -9.70 -13.95
N VAL A 3 5.96 -8.92 -13.77
CA VAL A 3 5.94 -7.60 -13.15
C VAL A 3 5.76 -6.56 -14.25
N VAL A 4 4.81 -5.64 -14.06
CA VAL A 4 4.44 -4.62 -15.06
C VAL A 4 4.69 -3.20 -14.57
N ALA A 5 4.79 -2.99 -13.26
CA ALA A 5 5.14 -1.69 -12.69
C ALA A 5 5.90 -1.84 -11.37
N ILE A 6 6.63 -0.78 -11.00
CA ILE A 6 7.39 -0.65 -9.76
C ILE A 6 7.12 0.71 -9.13
N ALA A 7 7.18 0.77 -7.80
CA ALA A 7 7.16 2.02 -7.04
C ALA A 7 8.18 1.97 -5.92
N CYS A 8 8.82 3.11 -5.65
CA CYS A 8 9.82 3.26 -4.62
C CYS A 8 9.39 4.36 -3.65
N GLY A 9 9.35 4.05 -2.37
CA GLY A 9 9.25 5.03 -1.29
C GLY A 9 10.63 5.37 -0.74
N GLY A 10 10.66 6.18 0.32
CA GLY A 10 11.93 6.55 0.96
C GLY A 10 12.68 5.38 1.62
N ALA A 11 11.96 4.34 2.06
CA ALA A 11 12.53 3.19 2.76
C ALA A 11 11.79 1.85 2.51
N HIS A 12 10.90 1.82 1.52
CA HIS A 12 10.19 0.60 1.11
C HIS A 12 9.98 0.60 -0.40
N SER A 13 9.67 -0.56 -0.95
CA SER A 13 9.48 -0.77 -2.37
C SER A 13 8.22 -1.57 -2.61
N ALA A 14 7.62 -1.39 -3.77
CA ALA A 14 6.48 -2.16 -4.23
C ALA A 14 6.66 -2.56 -5.70
N CYS A 15 6.06 -3.69 -6.07
CA CYS A 15 5.86 -4.03 -7.48
C CYS A 15 4.44 -4.53 -7.72
N LEU A 16 3.97 -4.28 -8.94
CA LEU A 16 2.67 -4.70 -9.43
C LEU A 16 2.85 -5.75 -10.51
N THR A 17 2.08 -6.84 -10.43
CA THR A 17 2.08 -7.90 -11.43
C THR A 17 1.00 -7.70 -12.49
N ALA A 18 1.14 -8.31 -13.67
CA ALA A 18 0.13 -8.29 -14.73
C ALA A 18 -1.25 -8.81 -14.29
N ARG A 19 -1.28 -9.65 -13.24
CA ARG A 19 -2.50 -10.17 -12.61
C ARG A 19 -3.09 -9.24 -11.54
N GLY A 20 -2.56 -8.04 -11.36
CA GLY A 20 -3.01 -7.05 -10.39
C GLY A 20 -2.61 -7.33 -8.94
N ARG A 21 -1.66 -8.25 -8.71
CA ARG A 21 -1.12 -8.50 -7.36
C ARG A 21 -0.01 -7.52 -7.02
N ILE A 22 -0.07 -6.95 -5.82
CA ILE A 22 0.94 -6.06 -5.27
C ILE A 22 1.82 -6.81 -4.25
N TYR A 23 3.13 -6.64 -4.40
CA TYR A 23 4.13 -7.09 -3.42
C TYR A 23 4.84 -5.89 -2.84
N THR A 24 5.14 -5.92 -1.55
CA THR A 24 5.84 -4.86 -0.82
C THR A 24 7.01 -5.45 -0.03
N TRP A 25 8.07 -4.66 0.13
CA TRP A 25 9.24 -5.01 0.95
C TRP A 25 10.01 -3.78 1.42
N GLY A 26 10.98 -3.99 2.32
CA GLY A 26 11.76 -2.94 2.98
C GLY A 26 11.29 -2.68 4.41
N LYS A 27 11.33 -1.42 4.85
CA LYS A 27 10.99 -1.01 6.22
C LYS A 27 9.50 -1.19 6.52
N GLY A 28 9.18 -1.93 7.57
CA GLY A 28 7.83 -2.25 8.04
C GLY A 28 7.20 -1.23 8.98
N ARG A 29 8.02 -0.38 9.64
CA ARG A 29 7.54 0.57 10.67
C ARG A 29 6.34 1.40 10.20
N TYR A 30 5.33 1.48 11.07
CA TYR A 30 4.00 2.08 10.86
C TYR A 30 3.09 1.32 9.88
N GLY A 31 3.47 0.10 9.47
CA GLY A 31 2.64 -0.77 8.66
C GLY A 31 2.60 -0.42 7.18
N ARG A 32 3.56 0.38 6.67
CA ARG A 32 3.62 0.83 5.26
C ARG A 32 3.68 -0.29 4.23
N LEU A 33 3.98 -1.51 4.66
CA LEU A 33 4.00 -2.70 3.78
C LEU A 33 2.62 -3.35 3.63
N GLY A 34 1.67 -3.09 4.53
CA GLY A 34 0.29 -3.56 4.39
C GLY A 34 0.05 -5.02 4.81
N HIS A 35 0.93 -5.61 5.63
CA HIS A 35 0.84 -7.01 6.05
C HIS A 35 0.15 -7.24 7.41
N GLY A 36 -0.40 -6.18 8.03
CA GLY A 36 -1.05 -6.26 9.34
C GLY A 36 -0.10 -6.14 10.53
N ASP A 37 1.20 -6.02 10.29
CA ASP A 37 2.26 -5.87 11.30
C ASP A 37 3.17 -4.67 10.98
N SER A 38 4.25 -4.50 11.74
CA SER A 38 5.27 -3.46 11.53
C SER A 38 6.63 -4.05 11.17
N GLU A 39 6.67 -5.33 10.76
CA GLU A 39 7.91 -6.06 10.55
C GLU A 39 8.54 -5.72 9.19
N ASP A 40 9.86 -5.52 9.19
CA ASP A 40 10.61 -5.35 7.95
C ASP A 40 10.51 -6.63 7.11
N GLN A 41 10.39 -6.46 5.80
CA GLN A 41 10.38 -7.58 4.86
C GLN A 41 11.62 -7.47 3.97
N LEU A 42 12.54 -8.43 4.10
CA LEU A 42 13.80 -8.43 3.35
C LEU A 42 13.63 -8.95 1.91
N VAL A 43 12.45 -9.52 1.61
CA VAL A 43 12.07 -10.05 0.30
C VAL A 43 10.64 -9.60 -0.04
N PRO A 44 10.28 -9.48 -1.32
CA PRO A 44 8.91 -9.16 -1.74
C PRO A 44 7.89 -10.09 -1.08
N LYS A 45 6.94 -9.52 -0.34
CA LYS A 45 5.83 -10.24 0.30
C LYS A 45 4.49 -9.79 -0.28
N LEU A 46 3.59 -10.73 -0.53
CA LEU A 46 2.26 -10.44 -1.07
C LEU A 46 1.43 -9.65 -0.04
N VAL A 47 0.73 -8.62 -0.48
CA VAL A 47 -0.27 -7.92 0.33
C VAL A 47 -1.59 -8.70 0.27
N GLU A 48 -1.74 -9.70 1.14
CA GLU A 48 -2.87 -10.65 1.12
C GLU A 48 -4.24 -9.97 1.20
N ALA A 49 -4.33 -8.85 1.91
CA ALA A 49 -5.57 -8.07 2.06
C ALA A 49 -6.12 -7.51 0.73
N LEU A 50 -5.29 -7.42 -0.31
CA LEU A 50 -5.69 -6.98 -1.66
C LEU A 50 -5.77 -8.13 -2.67
N SER A 51 -5.62 -9.39 -2.23
CA SER A 51 -5.56 -10.56 -3.13
C SER A 51 -6.84 -10.81 -3.95
N SER A 52 -7.99 -10.33 -3.45
CA SER A 52 -9.29 -10.40 -4.13
C SER A 52 -9.54 -9.24 -5.10
N TYR A 53 -8.64 -8.25 -5.17
CA TYR A 53 -8.77 -7.07 -6.01
C TYR A 53 -7.67 -7.05 -7.07
N ARG A 54 -7.95 -6.42 -8.21
CA ARG A 54 -6.92 -6.20 -9.23
C ARG A 54 -6.40 -4.77 -9.09
N VAL A 55 -5.21 -4.64 -8.52
CA VAL A 55 -4.51 -3.34 -8.45
C VAL A 55 -4.03 -2.95 -9.85
N ILE A 56 -4.15 -1.67 -10.20
CA ILE A 56 -3.74 -1.11 -11.50
C ILE A 56 -2.68 -0.02 -11.37
N ASP A 57 -2.52 0.60 -10.20
CA ASP A 57 -1.44 1.54 -9.91
C ASP A 57 -1.04 1.53 -8.43
N VAL A 58 0.20 1.93 -8.12
CA VAL A 58 0.76 1.95 -6.76
C VAL A 58 1.73 3.14 -6.58
N ALA A 59 1.63 3.80 -5.43
CA ALA A 59 2.54 4.88 -5.04
C ALA A 59 3.02 4.70 -3.59
N CYS A 60 4.28 5.10 -3.33
CA CYS A 60 4.96 4.90 -2.06
C CYS A 60 5.47 6.24 -1.50
N GLY A 61 5.20 6.50 -0.21
CA GLY A 61 5.65 7.71 0.47
C GLY A 61 7.07 7.64 1.04
N SER A 62 7.50 8.75 1.65
CA SER A 62 8.81 8.91 2.33
C SER A 62 8.66 9.23 3.82
N GLY A 63 9.75 9.15 4.59
CA GLY A 63 9.73 9.42 6.03
C GLY A 63 8.90 8.39 6.81
N ASP A 64 7.99 8.88 7.64
CA ASP A 64 6.92 8.07 8.24
C ASP A 64 5.80 7.95 7.19
N ALA A 65 5.90 6.87 6.41
CA ALA A 65 5.33 6.80 5.07
C ALA A 65 3.98 6.08 5.03
N GLN A 66 3.14 6.55 4.13
CA GLN A 66 1.96 5.89 3.60
C GLN A 66 2.27 5.16 2.29
N THR A 67 1.38 4.26 1.91
CA THR A 67 1.33 3.60 0.60
C THR A 67 -0.09 3.72 0.07
N LEU A 68 -0.20 3.97 -1.24
CA LEU A 68 -1.46 4.15 -1.95
C LEU A 68 -1.54 3.16 -3.10
N CYS A 69 -2.75 2.68 -3.40
CA CYS A 69 -3.02 2.00 -4.65
C CYS A 69 -4.44 2.25 -5.14
N ILE A 70 -4.67 2.03 -6.43
CA ILE A 70 -6.00 2.03 -7.04
C ILE A 70 -6.28 0.68 -7.69
N THR A 71 -7.51 0.20 -7.57
CA THR A 71 -7.99 -1.06 -8.14
C THR A 71 -8.82 -0.80 -9.41
N ASP A 72 -9.02 -1.82 -10.24
CA ASP A 72 -9.76 -1.71 -11.52
C ASP A 72 -11.26 -1.48 -11.37
N ASP A 73 -11.78 -1.55 -10.14
CA ASP A 73 -13.13 -1.17 -9.73
C ASP A 73 -13.19 0.27 -9.17
N ASP A 74 -12.21 1.10 -9.55
CA ASP A 74 -12.11 2.55 -9.26
C ASP A 74 -12.17 2.89 -7.75
N ASN A 75 -11.65 1.97 -6.93
CA ASN A 75 -11.44 2.18 -5.50
C ASN A 75 -9.99 2.54 -5.18
N VAL A 76 -9.81 3.61 -4.39
CA VAL A 76 -8.52 4.03 -3.85
C VAL A 76 -8.32 3.49 -2.44
N TRP A 77 -7.13 2.99 -2.16
CA TRP A 77 -6.74 2.39 -0.88
C TRP A 77 -5.52 3.08 -0.30
N SER A 78 -5.44 3.19 1.02
CA SER A 78 -4.26 3.71 1.72
C SER A 78 -3.95 2.96 3.01
N TRP A 79 -2.67 2.82 3.31
CA TRP A 79 -2.16 2.24 4.57
C TRP A 79 -0.78 2.82 4.91
N GLY A 80 -0.26 2.46 6.07
CA GLY A 80 0.96 3.02 6.64
C GLY A 80 0.69 4.11 7.66
N ASP A 81 1.58 5.08 7.71
CA ASP A 81 1.53 6.16 8.68
C ASP A 81 0.38 7.14 8.45
N GLY A 82 -0.24 7.60 9.53
CA GLY A 82 -1.44 8.43 9.52
C GLY A 82 -1.18 9.93 9.67
N ASP A 83 0.03 10.37 10.03
CA ASP A 83 0.30 11.77 10.38
C ASP A 83 -0.16 12.73 9.28
N TYR A 84 -0.69 13.88 9.68
CA TYR A 84 -1.26 14.91 8.80
C TYR A 84 -2.49 14.46 7.98
N GLY A 85 -3.08 13.30 8.28
CA GLY A 85 -4.27 12.82 7.59
C GLY A 85 -3.99 12.30 6.18
N LYS A 86 -2.73 11.97 5.86
CA LYS A 86 -2.30 11.52 4.52
C LYS A 86 -2.89 10.18 4.06
N LEU A 87 -3.65 9.50 4.92
CA LEU A 87 -4.45 8.33 4.55
C LEU A 87 -5.84 8.69 4.01
N GLY A 88 -6.29 9.94 4.13
CA GLY A 88 -7.51 10.43 3.49
C GLY A 88 -8.83 9.98 4.15
N ARG A 89 -8.79 9.38 5.34
CA ARG A 89 -9.98 8.88 6.07
C ARG A 89 -10.42 9.77 7.24
N GLY A 90 -9.89 10.98 7.34
CA GLY A 90 -10.06 11.85 8.50
C GLY A 90 -9.20 11.42 9.69
N GLY A 91 -8.85 12.38 10.56
CA GLY A 91 -7.92 12.15 11.66
C GLY A 91 -6.47 11.93 11.20
N SER A 92 -5.68 11.29 12.07
CA SER A 92 -4.24 11.03 11.87
C SER A 92 -3.82 9.62 12.26
N GLU A 93 -4.78 8.70 12.40
CA GLU A 93 -4.50 7.33 12.81
C GLU A 93 -3.90 6.53 11.65
N GLY A 94 -2.79 5.83 11.90
CA GLY A 94 -2.18 4.92 10.94
C GLY A 94 -2.99 3.62 10.77
N CYS A 95 -2.68 2.86 9.73
CA CYS A 95 -3.23 1.51 9.57
C CYS A 95 -2.21 0.56 8.95
N LYS A 96 -2.16 -0.68 9.44
CA LYS A 96 -1.19 -1.69 8.98
C LYS A 96 -1.72 -2.59 7.87
N LEU A 97 -2.98 -2.42 7.50
CA LEU A 97 -3.63 -3.10 6.38
C LEU A 97 -4.18 -2.05 5.41
N PRO A 98 -4.23 -2.36 4.10
CA PRO A 98 -4.97 -1.56 3.13
C PRO A 98 -6.40 -1.29 3.60
N MET A 99 -6.77 -0.01 3.62
CA MET A 99 -8.14 0.42 3.90
C MET A 99 -8.60 1.36 2.80
N ARG A 100 -9.83 1.17 2.33
CA ARG A 100 -10.42 2.00 1.30
C ARG A 100 -10.61 3.45 1.77
N ILE A 101 -10.44 4.40 0.87
CA ILE A 101 -10.77 5.81 1.06
C ILE A 101 -12.19 6.03 0.52
N ASP A 102 -13.20 5.88 1.37
CA ASP A 102 -14.61 5.83 0.93
C ASP A 102 -15.11 7.10 0.20
N CYS A 103 -14.45 8.26 0.40
CA CYS A 103 -14.80 9.50 -0.29
C CYS A 103 -14.25 9.60 -1.73
N LEU A 104 -13.37 8.67 -2.14
CA LEU A 104 -12.80 8.58 -3.48
C LEU A 104 -13.31 7.37 -4.27
N LYS A 105 -14.35 6.67 -3.79
CA LYS A 105 -14.99 5.59 -4.56
C LYS A 105 -15.72 6.16 -5.78
N GLY A 106 -15.51 5.58 -6.95
CA GLY A 106 -16.17 5.90 -8.22
C GLY A 106 -16.60 4.64 -8.94
#